data_AF-A0A3P7NBN9-F1
#
_entry.id   AF-A0A3P7NBN9-F1
#
_cell.length_a   1.000
_cell.length_b   1.000
_cell.length_c   1.000
_cell.angle_alpha   90.00
_cell.angle_beta   90.00
_cell.angle_gamma   90.00
#
_symmetry.space_group_name_H-M   'P 1'
#
loop_
_entity.id
_entity.type
_entity.pdbx_description
1 polymer ?
#
loop_
_entity_poly.entity_id
_entity_poly.type
_entity_poly.pdbx_seq_one_letter_code
_entity_poly.pdbx_strand_id
1 'polypeptide(L)'
;MLRFFGKLYVIVTSSCVAKPESRINNRILLFPRINAIQFRWAFGVLLFEIITLGGSPYPLTPPEDMLQYLEGGGRMERPDNCPENLWVLAVYEVMVECWKLDPEERPNFLTIRQKLA
;
A
#
# COMPACT_ATOMS: atom_id res chain seq x y z
N MET A 1 -16.00 -8.85 -5.57
CA MET A 1 -14.94 -8.22 -6.38
C MET A 1 -14.93 -6.69 -6.29
N LEU A 2 -16.06 -5.97 -6.37
CA LEU A 2 -16.10 -4.49 -6.28
C LEU A 2 -15.79 -3.88 -4.90
N ARG A 3 -16.00 -4.60 -3.78
CA ARG A 3 -15.63 -4.14 -2.43
C ARG A 3 -14.12 -4.05 -2.20
N PHE A 4 -13.32 -4.80 -2.98
CA PHE A 4 -11.86 -4.82 -2.87
C PHE A 4 -11.23 -3.56 -3.47
N PHE A 5 -11.71 -3.13 -4.64
CA PHE A 5 -11.21 -1.92 -5.30
C PHE A 5 -11.52 -0.63 -4.53
N GLY A 6 -12.66 -0.56 -3.84
CA GLY A 6 -13.02 0.61 -3.03
C GLY A 6 -12.07 0.85 -1.85
N LYS A 7 -11.77 -0.19 -1.07
CA LYS A 7 -10.79 -0.10 0.02
C LYS A 7 -9.37 0.12 -0.49
N LEU A 8 -8.97 -0.58 -1.56
CA LEU A 8 -7.64 -0.39 -2.16
C LEU A 8 -7.45 1.03 -2.70
N TYR A 9 -8.47 1.60 -3.34
CA TYR A 9 -8.46 2.99 -3.79
C TYR A 9 -8.22 3.93 -2.62
N VAL A 10 -8.99 3.81 -1.53
CA VAL A 10 -8.80 4.63 -0.32
C VAL A 10 -7.38 4.47 0.24
N ILE A 11 -6.88 3.25 0.43
CA ILE A 11 -5.52 2.98 0.93
C ILE A 11 -4.46 3.69 0.07
N VAL A 12 -4.54 3.53 -1.25
CA VAL A 12 -3.55 4.08 -2.19
C VAL A 12 -3.63 5.60 -2.23
N THR A 13 -4.84 6.17 -2.25
CA THR A 13 -5.03 7.62 -2.24
C THR A 13 -4.66 8.28 -0.91
N SER A 14 -4.91 7.62 0.24
CA SER A 14 -4.54 8.11 1.57
C SER A 14 -3.03 8.03 1.83
N SER A 15 -2.32 7.09 1.20
CA SER A 15 -0.85 7.02 1.26
C SER A 15 -0.14 8.15 0.50
N CYS A 16 -0.90 8.95 -0.25
CA CYS A 16 -0.39 10.11 -0.96
C CYS A 16 -0.53 11.34 -0.07
N VAL A 17 0.57 11.76 0.55
CA VAL A 17 0.70 13.14 1.01
C VAL A 17 0.48 14.02 -0.24
N ALA A 18 -0.69 14.65 -0.32
CA ALA A 18 -1.06 15.46 -1.46
C ALA A 18 -0.08 16.63 -1.56
N LYS A 19 0.83 16.60 -2.55
CA LYS A 19 1.48 17.84 -3.00
C LYS A 19 0.42 18.66 -3.76
N PRO A 20 0.13 19.90 -3.34
CA PRO A 20 -0.86 20.71 -4.00
C PRO A 20 -0.24 21.31 -5.26
N GLU A 21 -0.43 20.69 -6.43
CA GLU A 21 0.03 21.31 -7.68
C GLU A 21 -0.95 21.11 -8.83
N SER A 22 -1.81 22.13 -8.97
CA SER A 22 -2.26 22.79 -10.21
C SER A 22 -3.74 23.16 -10.13
N ARG A 23 -3.98 24.47 -10.07
CA ARG A 23 -5.31 25.09 -9.98
C ARG A 23 -5.84 25.28 -11.40
N ILE A 24 -6.95 24.64 -11.76
CA ILE A 24 -7.68 24.93 -13.00
C ILE A 24 -9.14 25.26 -12.65
N ASN A 25 -9.64 26.41 -13.12
CA ASN A 25 -11.05 26.83 -13.05
C ASN A 25 -11.70 26.86 -11.65
N ASN A 26 -10.98 27.28 -10.61
CA ASN A 26 -11.53 27.52 -9.27
C ASN A 26 -12.25 26.32 -8.60
N ARG A 27 -12.13 25.11 -9.16
CA ARG A 27 -12.57 23.86 -8.54
C ARG A 27 -11.35 22.99 -8.26
N ILE A 28 -11.14 22.67 -6.98
CA ILE A 28 -10.18 21.66 -6.56
C ILE A 28 -10.75 20.31 -7.00
N LEU A 29 -10.32 19.79 -8.14
CA LEU A 29 -10.56 18.40 -8.53
C LEU A 29 -9.33 17.58 -8.09
N LEU A 30 -9.40 17.00 -6.90
CA LEU A 30 -8.41 16.04 -6.40
C LEU A 30 -8.63 14.71 -7.12
N PHE A 31 -8.18 14.59 -8.37
CA PHE A 31 -7.85 13.28 -8.90
C PHE A 31 -6.37 13.04 -8.60
N PRO A 32 -6.03 12.21 -7.58
CA PRO A 32 -4.64 11.88 -7.33
C PRO A 32 -4.09 11.23 -8.59
N ARG A 33 -3.10 11.88 -9.22
CA ARG A 33 -2.40 11.32 -10.37
C ARG A 33 -1.67 10.07 -9.89
N ILE A 34 -2.19 8.90 -10.24
CA ILE A 34 -1.53 7.63 -9.92
C ILE A 34 -0.20 7.61 -10.67
N ASN A 35 0.90 7.56 -9.91
CA ASN A 35 2.25 7.53 -10.44
C ASN A 35 2.91 6.18 -10.10
N ALA A 36 4.08 5.93 -10.70
CA ALA A 36 4.85 4.70 -10.49
C ALA A 36 5.05 4.37 -8.99
N ILE A 37 5.12 5.39 -8.14
CA ILE A 37 5.39 5.26 -6.71
C ILE A 37 4.17 4.76 -5.92
N GLN A 38 2.96 5.16 -6.34
CA GLN A 38 1.71 4.63 -5.76
C GLN A 38 1.53 3.15 -6.09
N PHE A 39 1.94 2.74 -7.29
CA PHE A 39 1.92 1.32 -7.68
C PHE A 39 2.85 0.46 -6.81
N ARG A 40 3.94 1.02 -6.27
CA ARG A 40 4.80 0.30 -5.30
C ARG A 40 4.05 -0.06 -4.03
N TRP A 41 3.29 0.88 -3.47
CA TRP A 41 2.46 0.64 -2.29
C TRP A 41 1.35 -0.37 -2.57
N ALA A 42 0.62 -0.18 -3.67
CA ALA A 42 -0.44 -1.09 -4.10
C ALA A 42 0.09 -2.52 -4.33
N PHE A 43 1.31 -2.65 -4.84
CA PHE A 43 1.97 -3.94 -4.99
C PHE A 43 2.24 -4.61 -3.64
N GLY A 44 2.67 -3.87 -2.61
CA GLY A 44 2.78 -4.42 -1.25
C GLY A 44 1.44 -4.93 -0.71
N VAL A 45 0.33 -4.23 -0.98
CA VAL A 45 -1.02 -4.69 -0.61
C VAL A 45 -1.40 -5.96 -1.38
N LEU A 46 -1.08 -6.02 -2.68
CA LEU A 46 -1.29 -7.23 -3.48
C LEU A 46 -0.52 -8.43 -2.91
N LEU A 47 0.73 -8.24 -2.50
CA LEU A 47 1.51 -9.29 -1.86
C LEU A 47 0.85 -9.78 -0.57
N PHE A 48 0.28 -8.87 0.25
CA PHE A 48 -0.52 -9.24 1.43
C PHE A 48 -1.69 -10.15 1.05
N GLU A 49 -2.47 -9.76 0.05
CA GLU A 49 -3.61 -10.56 -0.42
C GLU A 49 -3.15 -11.94 -0.91
N ILE A 50 -2.01 -12.03 -1.60
CA ILE A 50 -1.46 -13.31 -2.07
C ILE A 50 -1.08 -14.21 -0.89
N ILE A 51 -0.29 -13.70 0.08
CA ILE A 51 0.20 -14.52 1.20
C ILE A 51 -0.93 -14.94 2.16
N THR A 52 -1.99 -14.13 2.26
CA THR A 52 -3.18 -14.42 3.07
C THR A 52 -4.25 -15.20 2.31
N LEU A 53 -3.97 -15.63 1.07
CA LEU A 53 -4.91 -16.35 0.20
C LEU A 53 -6.24 -15.60 -0.01
N GLY A 54 -6.17 -14.29 -0.22
CA GLY A 54 -7.30 -13.39 -0.44
C GLY A 54 -7.82 -12.71 0.83
N GLY A 55 -6.99 -12.60 1.87
CA GLY A 55 -7.35 -11.87 3.08
C GLY A 55 -7.62 -10.39 2.81
N SER A 56 -8.59 -9.82 3.53
CA SER A 56 -8.92 -8.39 3.37
C SER A 56 -7.78 -7.55 3.95
N PRO A 57 -7.22 -6.59 3.19
CA PRO A 57 -6.25 -5.65 3.74
C PRO A 57 -6.92 -4.77 4.80
N TYR A 58 -6.18 -4.49 5.87
CA TYR A 58 -6.65 -3.70 7.04
C TYR A 58 -8.08 -4.08 7.47
N PRO A 59 -8.31 -5.32 7.93
CA PRO A 59 -9.67 -5.80 8.22
C PRO A 59 -10.33 -5.05 9.39
N LEU A 60 -9.52 -4.56 10.33
CA LEU A 60 -9.97 -3.87 11.55
C LEU A 60 -10.01 -2.34 11.41
N THR A 61 -9.48 -1.79 10.32
CA THR A 61 -9.43 -0.34 10.09
C THR A 61 -10.52 0.06 9.12
N PRO A 62 -11.49 0.90 9.54
CA PRO A 62 -12.49 1.43 8.63
C PRO A 62 -11.87 2.45 7.66
N PRO A 63 -12.44 2.66 6.46
CA PRO A 63 -11.89 3.58 5.46
C PRO A 63 -11.68 5.02 5.95
N GLU A 64 -12.57 5.50 6.82
CA GLU A 64 -12.55 6.84 7.42
C GLU A 64 -11.32 7.08 8.31
N ASP A 65 -10.89 6.07 9.06
CA ASP A 65 -9.76 6.17 10.00
C ASP A 65 -8.42 5.82 9.32
N MET A 66 -8.47 5.39 8.06
CA MET A 66 -7.34 4.80 7.35
C MET A 66 -6.19 5.78 7.16
N LEU A 67 -6.49 7.06 6.86
CA LEU A 67 -5.46 8.08 6.72
C LEU A 67 -4.71 8.26 8.04
N GLN A 68 -5.44 8.47 9.14
CA GLN A 68 -4.86 8.68 10.46
C GLN A 68 -4.06 7.46 10.94
N TYR A 69 -4.56 6.25 10.68
CA TYR A 69 -3.87 5.01 11.00
C TYR A 69 -2.52 4.88 10.24
N LEU A 70 -2.51 5.19 8.94
CA LEU A 70 -1.31 5.11 8.12
C LEU A 70 -0.28 6.20 8.47
N GLU A 71 -0.74 7.42 8.77
CA GLU A 71 0.09 8.53 9.26
C GLU A 71 0.69 8.24 10.63
N GLY A 72 -0.05 7.56 11.50
CA GLY A 72 0.43 7.06 12.79
C GLY A 72 1.43 5.90 12.70
N GLY A 73 1.83 5.50 11.50
CA GLY A 73 2.77 4.40 11.27
C GLY A 73 2.14 3.01 11.29
N GLY A 74 0.81 2.91 11.40
CA GLY A 74 0.09 1.65 11.36
C GLY A 74 0.29 0.94 10.02
N ARG A 75 0.64 -0.35 10.07
CA ARG A 75 0.87 -1.21 8.90
C ARG A 75 0.21 -2.57 9.15
N MET A 76 -0.03 -3.32 8.08
CA MET A 76 -0.53 -4.68 8.23
C MET A 76 0.52 -5.54 8.93
N GLU A 77 0.09 -6.26 9.96
CA GLU A 77 0.92 -7.20 10.69
C GLU A 77 1.31 -8.38 9.80
N ARG A 78 2.40 -9.04 10.18
CA ARG A 78 2.82 -10.28 9.52
C ARG A 78 1.73 -11.34 9.73
N PRO A 79 1.21 -12.00 8.68
CA PRO A 79 0.18 -13.02 8.85
C PRO A 79 0.65 -14.21 9.69
N ASP A 80 -0.16 -14.63 10.66
CA ASP A 80 0.16 -15.70 11.62
C ASP A 80 0.16 -17.11 11.01
N ASN A 81 -0.46 -17.28 9.83
CA ASN A 81 -0.67 -18.58 9.19
C ASN A 81 0.46 -19.04 8.27
N CYS A 82 1.58 -18.33 8.27
CA CYS A 82 2.71 -18.74 7.45
C CYS A 82 3.69 -19.59 8.28
N PRO A 83 4.11 -20.76 7.78
CA PRO A 83 5.29 -21.42 8.35
C PRO A 83 6.45 -20.41 8.34
N GLU A 84 7.42 -20.56 9.25
CA GLU A 84 8.70 -19.82 9.24
C GLU A 84 9.54 -20.17 7.99
N ASN A 85 8.91 -20.27 6.81
CA ASN A 85 9.62 -20.36 5.57
C ASN A 85 10.28 -18.99 5.33
N LEU A 86 11.52 -19.05 4.89
CA LEU A 86 12.32 -17.86 4.61
C LEU A 86 11.66 -16.96 3.56
N TRP A 87 10.86 -17.55 2.67
CA TRP A 87 10.17 -16.84 1.59
C TRP A 87 9.11 -15.86 2.11
N VAL A 88 8.30 -16.23 3.10
CA VAL A 88 7.28 -15.35 3.68
C VAL A 88 7.93 -14.19 4.42
N LEU A 89 9.04 -14.45 5.12
CA LEU A 89 9.80 -13.38 5.77
C LEU A 89 10.34 -12.39 4.73
N ALA A 90 10.95 -12.88 3.65
CA ALA A 90 11.44 -12.04 2.56
C ALA A 90 10.31 -11.24 1.87
N VAL A 91 9.15 -11.86 1.65
CA VAL A 91 7.97 -11.18 1.08
C VAL A 91 7.47 -10.09 2.03
N TYR A 92 7.39 -10.37 3.33
CA TYR A 92 6.96 -9.39 4.33
C TYR A 92 7.94 -8.20 4.41
N GLU A 93 9.25 -8.43 4.33
CA GLU A 93 10.25 -7.36 4.26
C GLU A 93 10.01 -6.46 3.03
N VAL A 94 9.77 -7.06 1.86
CA VAL A 94 9.43 -6.31 0.64
C VAL A 94 8.15 -5.50 0.82
N MET A 95 7.14 -6.05 1.49
CA MET A 95 5.88 -5.36 1.77
C MET A 95 6.10 -4.13 2.65
N VAL A 96 6.86 -4.27 3.74
CA VAL A 96 7.20 -3.15 4.64
C VAL A 96 7.97 -2.06 3.91
N GLU A 97 8.92 -2.42 3.04
CA GLU A 97 9.64 -1.44 2.20
C GLU A 97 8.73 -0.71 1.21
N CYS A 98 7.75 -1.41 0.63
CA CYS A 98 6.73 -0.81 -0.23
C CYS A 98 5.83 0.17 0.52
N TRP A 99 5.70 0.02 1.84
CA TRP A 99 4.84 0.82 2.71
C TRP A 99 5.57 1.91 3.51
N LYS A 100 6.77 2.29 3.08
CA LYS A 100 7.45 3.47 3.64
C LYS A 100 6.63 4.75 3.42
N LEU A 101 6.65 5.60 4.44
CA LEU A 101 5.93 6.87 4.42
C LEU A 101 6.45 7.78 3.32
N ASP A 102 7.78 7.91 3.23
CA ASP A 102 8.43 8.61 2.12
C ASP A 102 8.25 7.80 0.82
N PRO A 103 7.56 8.35 -0.20
CA PRO A 103 7.38 7.71 -1.49
C PRO A 103 8.71 7.39 -2.20
N GLU A 104 9.76 8.20 -2.02
CA GLU A 104 11.05 8.04 -2.70
C GLU A 104 11.88 6.88 -2.12
N GLU A 105 11.69 6.57 -0.84
CA GLU A 105 12.39 5.45 -0.18
C GLU A 105 11.84 4.07 -0.58
N ARG A 106 10.71 4.02 -1.30
CA ARG A 106 10.08 2.76 -1.73
C ARG A 106 10.89 2.11 -2.86
N PRO A 107 11.14 0.79 -2.83
CA PRO A 107 11.97 0.11 -3.82
C PRO A 107 11.30 0.11 -5.20
N ASN A 108 12.06 0.36 -6.26
CA ASN A 108 11.53 0.23 -7.63
C ASN A 108 11.20 -1.24 -7.96
N PHE A 109 10.41 -1.46 -9.02
CA PHE A 109 10.00 -2.81 -9.41
C PHE A 109 11.17 -3.76 -9.76
N LEU A 110 12.30 -3.23 -10.22
CA LEU A 110 13.49 -4.04 -10.49
C LEU A 110 14.07 -4.60 -9.18
N THR A 111 14.20 -3.76 -8.16
CA THR A 111 14.65 -4.15 -6.81
C THR A 111 13.68 -5.13 -6.16
N ILE A 112 12.37 -4.86 -6.27
CA ILE A 112 11.33 -5.76 -5.78
C ILE A 112 11.47 -7.16 -6.42
N ARG A 113 11.61 -7.22 -7.73
CA ARG A 113 11.80 -8.49 -8.45
C ARG A 113 13.05 -9.23 -7.99
N GLN A 114 14.16 -8.53 -7.73
CA GLN A 114 15.40 -9.14 -7.25
C GLN A 114 15.27 -9.72 -5.84
N LYS A 115 14.52 -9.07 -4.96
CA LYS A 115 14.27 -9.55 -3.59
C LYS A 115 13.32 -10.75 -3.52
N LEU A 116 12.47 -10.90 -4.53
CA LEU A 116 11.47 -11.97 -4.62
C LEU A 116 11.89 -13.13 -5.54
N ALA A 117 13.09 -13.06 -6.15
CA ALA A 117 13.64 -14.10 -7.02
C ALA A 117 14.33 -15.19 -6.20
#